data_AF-A0A831WRK2-F1
#
_entry.id   AF-A0A831WRK2-F1
#
_cell.length_a   1.000
_cell.length_b   1.000
_cell.length_c   1.000
_cell.angle_alpha   90.00
_cell.angle_beta   90.00
_cell.angle_gamma   90.00
#
_symmetry.space_group_name_H-M   'P 1'
#
loop_
_entity.id
_entity.type
_entity.pdbx_description
1 polymer ?
#
loop_
_entity_poly.entity_id
_entity_poly.type
_entity_poly.pdbx_seq_one_letter_code
_entity_poly.pdbx_strand_id
1 'polypeptide(L)'
;MSTIIIEGVNTLWKEDHNRLGFPKLRLRDSATPCLEILAKKHDLVLFLKGKKRKRMIRKIKKYFSKIYFLNSFSEEDYIKAINDTKSLASQVVVLGNIKDSDMEPLIRLHLRTILIDRSPERKLPPYKHERARCLVEAVFKILFGSDKTRTYSYLKDVLDASIIL
;
A
#
# COMPACT_ATOMS: atom_id res chain seq x y z
N MET A 1 -2.99 0.02 17.82
CA MET A 1 -2.28 0.49 16.61
C MET A 1 -2.64 -0.47 15.49
N SER A 2 -3.08 0.01 14.32
CA SER A 2 -3.43 -0.86 13.19
C SER A 2 -2.22 -1.24 12.35
N THR A 3 -2.31 -2.34 11.62
CA THR A 3 -1.23 -2.87 10.78
C THR A 3 -1.56 -2.68 9.31
N ILE A 4 -0.56 -2.26 8.53
CA ILE A 4 -0.66 -2.15 7.08
C ILE A 4 0.34 -3.10 6.45
N ILE A 5 -0.18 -4.08 5.72
CA ILE A 5 0.62 -5.01 4.92
C ILE A 5 0.72 -4.44 3.51
N ILE A 6 1.93 -4.08 3.08
CA ILE A 6 2.19 -3.61 1.72
C ILE A 6 2.73 -4.77 0.89
N GLU A 7 1.99 -5.16 -0.13
CA GLU A 7 2.38 -6.19 -1.07
C GLU A 7 3.24 -5.64 -2.20
N GLY A 8 4.46 -6.13 -2.29
CA GLY A 8 5.33 -5.95 -3.43
C GLY A 8 5.91 -4.54 -3.48
N VAL A 9 7.21 -4.48 -3.73
CA VAL A 9 7.88 -3.20 -3.93
C VAL A 9 7.22 -2.37 -5.04
N ASN A 10 6.82 -2.96 -6.16
CA ASN A 10 6.19 -2.22 -7.27
C ASN A 10 4.95 -1.39 -6.88
N THR A 11 4.26 -1.72 -5.78
CA THR A 11 3.15 -0.94 -5.21
C THR A 11 3.62 0.44 -4.75
N LEU A 12 4.89 0.56 -4.38
CA LEU A 12 5.54 1.78 -3.91
C LEU A 12 6.11 2.65 -5.04
N TRP A 13 6.35 2.12 -6.26
CA TRP A 13 7.15 2.81 -7.28
C TRP A 13 6.50 2.99 -8.65
N LYS A 14 5.18 2.78 -8.83
CA LYS A 14 4.60 2.87 -10.18
C LYS A 14 4.42 4.32 -10.66
N GLU A 15 4.99 4.58 -11.84
CA GLU A 15 4.73 5.69 -12.74
C GLU A 15 3.30 5.73 -13.26
N ASP A 16 2.62 6.86 -13.07
CA ASP A 16 1.56 7.31 -13.96
C ASP A 16 1.70 8.83 -14.16
N HIS A 17 2.71 9.19 -14.95
CA HIS A 17 3.17 10.57 -15.16
C HIS A 17 2.24 11.46 -15.98
N ASN A 18 1.17 10.94 -16.61
CA ASN A 18 0.44 11.72 -17.62
C ASN A 18 -1.09 11.79 -17.45
N ARG A 19 -1.68 11.19 -16.40
CA ARG A 19 -3.15 11.10 -16.29
C ARG A 19 -3.83 12.06 -15.31
N LEU A 20 -3.07 12.82 -14.53
CA LEU A 20 -3.63 13.75 -13.54
C LEU A 20 -3.12 15.19 -13.66
N GLY A 21 -2.36 15.52 -14.73
CA GLY A 21 -1.86 16.89 -14.94
C GLY A 21 -0.78 17.36 -13.95
N PHE A 22 -0.18 16.44 -13.19
CA PHE A 22 0.88 16.78 -12.23
C PHE A 22 2.24 16.97 -12.92
N PRO A 23 3.12 17.85 -12.40
CA PRO A 23 4.50 17.95 -12.85
C PRO A 23 5.21 16.60 -12.74
N LYS A 24 6.25 16.38 -13.56
CA LYS A 24 7.09 15.18 -13.53
C LYS A 24 7.86 15.04 -12.21
N LEU A 25 7.18 14.68 -11.12
CA LEU A 25 7.77 14.30 -9.84
C LEU A 25 8.45 12.95 -10.00
N ARG A 26 9.79 12.90 -9.92
CA ARG A 26 10.53 11.64 -9.94
C ARG A 26 10.04 10.78 -8.78
N LEU A 27 9.27 9.73 -9.08
CA LEU A 27 8.60 8.81 -8.13
C LEU A 27 9.49 8.08 -7.13
N ARG A 28 10.81 8.26 -7.17
CA ARG A 28 11.66 7.85 -6.04
C ARG A 28 11.28 8.59 -4.76
N ASP A 29 10.64 9.76 -4.88
CA ASP A 29 10.41 10.67 -3.77
C ASP A 29 8.96 10.71 -3.29
N SER A 30 7.97 10.16 -4.00
CA SER A 30 6.56 10.19 -3.54
C SER A 30 6.17 9.07 -2.56
N ALA A 31 6.89 7.94 -2.61
CA ALA A 31 6.64 6.82 -1.69
C ALA A 31 7.13 7.10 -0.27
N THR A 32 8.25 7.82 -0.14
CA THR A 32 8.90 8.09 1.13
C THR A 32 8.02 8.91 2.07
N PRO A 33 7.42 10.05 1.66
CA PRO A 33 6.45 10.79 2.49
C PRO A 33 5.24 9.95 2.87
N CYS A 34 4.70 9.15 1.94
CA CYS A 34 3.59 8.24 2.20
C CYS A 34 3.94 7.22 3.30
N LEU A 35 5.09 6.56 3.18
CA LEU A 35 5.57 5.58 4.15
C LEU A 35 5.86 6.22 5.50
N GLU A 36 6.42 7.44 5.52
CA GLU A 36 6.67 8.16 6.76
C GLU A 36 5.38 8.53 7.50
N ILE A 37 4.38 9.05 6.78
CA ILE A 37 3.06 9.36 7.35
C ILE A 37 2.40 8.09 7.90
N LEU A 38 2.44 6.99 7.14
CA LEU A 38 1.86 5.74 7.58
C LEU A 38 2.60 5.16 8.79
N ALA A 39 3.93 5.16 8.79
CA ALA A 39 4.75 4.61 9.88
C ALA A 39 4.60 5.37 11.20
N LYS A 40 4.20 6.64 11.17
CA LYS A 40 3.89 7.42 12.38
C LYS A 40 2.61 6.96 13.10
N LYS A 41 1.71 6.27 12.40
CA LYS A 41 0.36 5.92 12.91
C LYS A 41 0.05 4.42 12.89
N HIS A 42 0.78 3.65 12.09
CA HIS A 42 0.50 2.27 11.79
C HIS A 42 1.77 1.42 11.83
N ASP A 43 1.61 0.14 12.13
CA ASP A 43 2.70 -0.82 11.99
C ASP A 43 2.79 -1.27 10.53
N LEU A 44 3.93 -1.06 9.88
CA LEU A 44 4.08 -1.37 8.46
C LEU A 44 4.82 -2.68 8.27
N VAL A 45 4.21 -3.57 7.49
CA VAL A 45 4.77 -4.86 7.09
C VAL A 45 4.95 -4.88 5.58
N LEU A 46 6.11 -5.34 5.09
CA LEU A 46 6.37 -5.46 3.65
C LEU A 46 6.38 -6.93 3.23
N PHE A 47 5.50 -7.30 2.31
CA PHE A 47 5.48 -8.61 1.66
C PHE A 47 6.17 -8.54 0.31
N LEU A 48 7.12 -9.44 0.03
CA LEU A 48 7.87 -9.46 -1.22
C LEU A 48 7.93 -10.86 -1.80
N LYS A 49 7.49 -11.01 -3.07
CA LYS A 49 7.72 -12.24 -3.83
C LYS A 49 9.20 -12.34 -4.24
N GLY A 50 9.89 -13.36 -3.73
CA GLY A 50 11.28 -13.71 -4.06
C GLY A 50 12.36 -12.78 -3.48
N LYS A 51 13.63 -13.21 -3.54
CA LYS A 51 14.77 -12.56 -2.87
C LYS A 51 15.42 -11.39 -3.64
N LYS A 52 14.95 -11.06 -4.85
CA LYS A 52 15.74 -10.32 -5.87
C LYS A 52 15.85 -8.79 -5.71
N ARG A 53 15.44 -8.17 -4.59
CA ARG A 53 15.33 -6.69 -4.53
C ARG A 53 15.93 -6.01 -3.29
N LYS A 54 16.97 -6.61 -2.69
CA LYS A 54 17.64 -6.10 -1.48
C LYS A 54 18.09 -4.62 -1.57
N ARG A 55 18.57 -4.15 -2.73
CA ARG A 55 19.06 -2.77 -2.90
C ARG A 55 17.95 -1.72 -2.74
N MET A 56 16.75 -1.97 -3.28
CA MET A 56 15.62 -1.05 -3.16
C MET A 56 15.09 -1.01 -1.73
N ILE A 57 15.03 -2.19 -1.09
CA ILE A 57 14.53 -2.34 0.28
C ILE A 57 15.39 -1.55 1.27
N ARG A 58 16.72 -1.51 1.10
CA ARG A 58 17.62 -0.79 2.03
C ARG A 58 17.18 0.64 2.31
N LYS A 59 16.65 1.36 1.31
CA LYS A 59 16.23 2.76 1.45
C LYS A 59 14.95 2.94 2.26
N ILE A 60 14.05 1.96 2.18
CA ILE A 60 12.71 2.03 2.81
C ILE A 60 12.58 1.15 4.04
N LYS A 61 13.56 0.29 4.31
CA LYS A 61 13.53 -0.70 5.41
C LYS A 61 13.18 -0.06 6.75
N LYS A 62 13.65 1.16 7.00
CA LYS A 62 13.42 1.90 8.24
C LYS A 62 11.94 2.17 8.56
N TYR A 63 11.06 2.10 7.55
CA TYR A 63 9.62 2.32 7.74
C TYR A 63 8.86 1.06 8.12
N PHE A 64 9.47 -0.13 7.98
CA PHE A 64 8.79 -1.41 8.18
C PHE A 64 9.32 -2.10 9.42
N SER A 65 8.42 -2.54 10.30
CA SER A 65 8.78 -3.37 11.44
C SER A 65 9.21 -4.77 11.00
N LYS A 66 8.54 -5.32 9.98
CA LYS A 66 8.80 -6.64 9.43
C LYS A 66 8.80 -6.65 7.91
N ILE A 67 9.67 -7.47 7.34
CA ILE A 67 9.79 -7.69 5.90
C ILE A 67 9.85 -9.18 5.62
N TYR A 68 8.89 -9.68 4.85
CA TYR A 68 8.75 -11.08 4.49
C TYR A 68 9.15 -11.30 3.03
N PHE A 69 10.03 -12.27 2.81
CA PHE A 69 10.39 -12.75 1.48
C PHE A 69 9.69 -14.09 1.25
N LEU A 70 8.60 -14.03 0.49
CA LEU A 70 7.66 -15.12 0.31
C LEU A 70 7.75 -15.68 -1.12
N ASN A 71 7.32 -16.93 -1.31
CA ASN A 71 7.22 -17.54 -2.63
C ASN A 71 5.88 -17.20 -3.30
N SER A 72 4.81 -17.25 -2.51
CA SER A 72 3.43 -16.84 -2.83
C SER A 72 2.93 -15.90 -1.74
N PHE A 73 1.69 -15.42 -1.83
CA PHE A 73 1.03 -14.71 -0.74
C PHE A 73 -0.12 -15.59 -0.25
N SER A 74 0.19 -16.55 0.63
CA SER A 74 -0.81 -17.52 1.11
C SER A 74 -1.55 -17.01 2.34
N GLU A 75 -2.62 -17.70 2.72
CA GLU A 75 -3.40 -17.40 3.92
C GLU A 75 -2.53 -17.50 5.18
N GLU A 76 -1.65 -18.49 5.24
CA GLU A 76 -0.71 -18.71 6.34
C GLU A 76 0.29 -17.57 6.49
N ASP A 77 0.73 -16.97 5.38
CA ASP A 77 1.62 -15.82 5.40
C ASP A 77 0.95 -14.60 6.06
N TYR A 78 -0.32 -14.35 5.73
CA TYR A 78 -1.11 -13.29 6.36
C TYR A 78 -1.37 -13.57 7.83
N ILE A 79 -1.82 -14.78 8.19
CA ILE A 79 -2.03 -15.19 9.59
C ILE A 79 -0.75 -14.99 10.39
N LYS A 80 0.39 -15.41 9.83
CA LYS A 80 1.69 -15.23 10.45
C LYS A 80 1.98 -13.76 10.71
N ALA A 81 1.81 -12.88 9.72
CA ALA A 81 2.05 -11.44 9.88
C ALA A 81 1.12 -10.79 10.92
N ILE A 82 -0.14 -11.20 10.96
CA ILE A 82 -1.14 -10.72 11.93
C ILE A 82 -0.72 -11.09 13.35
N ASN A 83 -0.36 -12.35 13.58
CA ASN A 83 0.13 -12.82 14.87
C ASN A 83 1.44 -12.14 15.27
N ASP A 84 2.35 -11.99 14.31
CA ASP A 84 3.67 -11.40 14.47
C ASP A 84 3.63 -9.91 14.84
N THR A 85 2.57 -9.20 14.44
CA THR A 85 2.29 -7.79 14.75
C THR A 85 1.29 -7.65 15.90
N LYS A 86 0.84 -8.77 16.49
CA LYS A 86 -0.19 -8.83 17.55
C LYS A 86 -1.44 -8.02 17.21
N SER A 87 -1.82 -8.00 15.93
CA SER A 87 -2.96 -7.26 15.44
C SER A 87 -4.19 -8.14 15.33
N LEU A 88 -5.39 -7.54 15.38
CA LEU A 88 -6.61 -8.21 14.98
C LEU A 88 -6.79 -8.10 13.46
N ALA A 89 -7.40 -9.11 12.82
CA ALA A 89 -7.68 -9.08 11.38
C ALA A 89 -8.48 -7.84 10.95
N SER A 90 -9.43 -7.39 11.78
CA SER A 90 -10.23 -6.17 11.56
C SER A 90 -9.41 -4.88 11.60
N GLN A 91 -8.20 -4.92 12.13
CA GLN A 91 -7.26 -3.79 12.22
C GLN A 91 -6.16 -3.86 11.17
N VAL A 92 -6.22 -4.83 10.25
CA VAL A 92 -5.21 -5.05 9.22
C VAL A 92 -5.74 -4.54 7.89
N VAL A 93 -4.93 -3.71 7.24
CA VAL A 93 -5.19 -3.23 5.88
C VAL A 93 -4.12 -3.79 4.95
N VAL A 94 -4.54 -4.49 3.90
CA VAL A 94 -3.64 -4.96 2.84
C VAL A 94 -3.64 -3.96 1.70
N LEU A 95 -2.46 -3.53 1.28
CA LEU A 95 -2.23 -2.54 0.25
C LEU A 95 -1.36 -3.14 -0.85
N GLY A 96 -1.87 -3.21 -2.08
CA GLY A 96 -1.10 -3.85 -3.15
C GLY A 96 -1.71 -3.76 -4.52
N ASN A 97 -0.91 -4.00 -5.55
CA ASN A 97 -1.43 -4.49 -6.83
C ASN A 97 -1.57 -6.01 -6.77
N ILE A 98 -2.63 -6.43 -6.10
CA ILE A 98 -2.93 -7.83 -5.80
C ILE A 98 -3.48 -8.48 -7.06
N LYS A 99 -3.04 -9.71 -7.36
CA LYS A 99 -3.62 -10.47 -8.46
C LYS A 99 -4.91 -11.15 -7.99
N ASP A 100 -5.85 -11.38 -8.89
CA ASP A 100 -7.10 -12.08 -8.57
C ASP A 100 -6.85 -13.44 -7.89
N SER A 101 -5.82 -14.17 -8.33
CA SER A 101 -5.37 -15.42 -7.69
C SER A 101 -4.81 -15.25 -6.27
N ASP A 102 -4.32 -14.05 -5.93
CA ASP A 102 -3.78 -13.72 -4.61
C ASP A 102 -4.87 -13.10 -3.69
N MET A 103 -6.12 -12.90 -4.18
CA MET A 103 -7.21 -12.29 -3.40
C MET A 103 -7.92 -13.26 -2.47
N GLU A 104 -7.98 -14.55 -2.82
CA GLU A 104 -8.73 -15.55 -2.08
C GLU A 104 -8.34 -15.62 -0.58
N PRO A 105 -7.04 -15.62 -0.22
CA PRO A 105 -6.62 -15.56 1.18
C PRO A 105 -7.15 -14.32 1.92
N LEU A 106 -7.15 -13.16 1.26
CA LEU A 106 -7.60 -11.90 1.86
C LEU A 106 -9.08 -11.91 2.17
N ILE A 107 -9.87 -12.52 1.28
CA ILE A 107 -11.32 -12.67 1.42
C ILE A 107 -11.65 -13.60 2.58
N ARG A 108 -11.01 -14.78 2.63
CA ARG A 108 -11.23 -15.77 3.71
C ARG A 108 -10.90 -15.19 5.08
N LEU A 109 -9.84 -14.39 5.16
CA LEU A 109 -9.43 -13.69 6.38
C LEU A 109 -10.21 -12.40 6.67
N HIS A 110 -11.16 -12.03 5.82
CA HIS A 110 -11.97 -10.81 5.95
C HIS A 110 -11.13 -9.53 6.12
N LEU A 111 -9.97 -9.47 5.44
CA LEU A 111 -9.06 -8.34 5.55
C LEU A 111 -9.58 -7.15 4.74
N ARG A 112 -9.41 -5.94 5.28
CA ARG A 112 -9.64 -4.73 4.50
C ARG A 112 -8.53 -4.63 3.47
N THR A 113 -8.90 -4.45 2.21
CA THR A 113 -7.93 -4.42 1.10
C THR A 113 -8.12 -3.18 0.26
N ILE A 114 -7.01 -2.48 0.02
CA ILE A 114 -6.92 -1.35 -0.90
C ILE A 114 -6.06 -1.77 -2.10
N LEU A 115 -6.72 -1.90 -3.24
CA LEU A 115 -6.10 -2.32 -4.49
C LEU A 115 -5.54 -1.10 -5.22
N ILE A 116 -4.23 -1.11 -5.47
CA ILE A 116 -3.59 -0.11 -6.32
C ILE A 116 -3.67 -0.61 -7.77
N ASP A 117 -4.68 -0.13 -8.50
CA ASP A 117 -5.00 -0.62 -9.84
C ASP A 117 -3.91 -0.23 -10.84
N ARG A 118 -3.30 -1.23 -11.48
CA ARG A 118 -2.30 -1.00 -12.54
C ARG A 118 -2.89 -0.82 -13.93
N SER A 119 -4.14 -1.25 -14.14
CA SER A 119 -4.87 -1.11 -15.39
C SER A 119 -6.36 -0.82 -15.11
N PRO A 120 -6.93 0.27 -15.65
CA PRO A 120 -8.34 0.62 -15.43
C PRO A 120 -9.33 -0.40 -16.01
N GLU A 121 -8.86 -1.32 -16.86
CA GLU A 121 -9.70 -2.31 -17.55
C GLU A 121 -9.89 -3.61 -16.77
N ARG A 122 -9.22 -3.76 -15.61
CA ARG A 122 -9.35 -4.99 -14.83
C ARG A 122 -10.74 -5.04 -14.18
N LYS A 123 -11.57 -5.96 -14.68
CA LYS A 123 -12.82 -6.38 -14.03
C LYS A 123 -12.44 -7.14 -12.76
N LEU A 124 -12.31 -6.40 -11.65
CA LEU A 124 -12.17 -7.04 -10.35
C LEU A 124 -13.48 -7.75 -10.00
N PRO A 125 -13.41 -8.91 -9.34
CA PRO A 125 -14.59 -9.59 -8.84
C PRO A 125 -15.40 -8.68 -7.89
N PRO A 126 -16.72 -8.91 -7.74
CA PRO A 126 -17.68 -8.01 -7.07
C PRO A 126 -17.54 -8.00 -5.53
N TYR A 127 -16.32 -7.91 -5.01
CA TYR A 127 -16.05 -7.88 -3.59
C TYR A 127 -15.87 -6.43 -3.08
N LYS A 128 -16.11 -6.22 -1.79
CA LYS A 128 -16.02 -4.94 -1.05
C LYS A 128 -14.57 -4.44 -0.88
N HIS A 129 -13.77 -4.41 -1.95
CA HIS A 129 -12.42 -3.85 -1.89
C HIS A 129 -12.42 -2.41 -2.37
N GLU A 130 -11.62 -1.59 -1.70
CA GLU A 130 -11.41 -0.21 -2.11
C GLU A 130 -10.34 -0.14 -3.21
N ARG A 131 -10.54 0.72 -4.21
CA ARG A 131 -9.56 0.95 -5.27
C ARG A 131 -8.81 2.26 -5.03
N ALA A 132 -7.51 2.30 -5.28
CA ALA A 132 -6.72 3.51 -5.32
C ALA A 132 -5.94 3.57 -6.63
N ARG A 133 -5.80 4.75 -7.24
CA ARG A 133 -5.02 4.94 -8.46
C ARG A 133 -3.52 4.98 -8.18
N CYS A 134 -3.14 5.42 -6.98
CA CYS A 134 -1.76 5.53 -6.55
C CYS A 134 -1.63 5.34 -5.04
N LEU A 135 -0.39 5.24 -4.56
CA LEU A 135 -0.08 5.11 -3.14
C LEU A 135 -0.62 6.29 -2.32
N VAL A 136 -0.57 7.51 -2.85
CA VAL A 136 -1.04 8.70 -2.13
C VAL A 136 -2.55 8.65 -1.88
N GLU A 137 -3.34 8.26 -2.88
CA GLU A 137 -4.79 8.05 -2.73
C GLU A 137 -5.07 6.92 -1.73
N ALA A 138 -4.27 5.86 -1.74
CA ALA A 138 -4.42 4.78 -0.78
C ALA A 138 -4.13 5.23 0.66
N VAL A 139 -3.07 5.99 0.90
CA VAL A 139 -2.77 6.59 2.21
C VAL A 139 -3.94 7.44 2.68
N PHE A 140 -4.51 8.25 1.78
CA PHE A 140 -5.65 9.08 2.10
C PHE A 140 -6.85 8.23 2.58
N LYS A 141 -7.18 7.17 1.86
CA LYS A 141 -8.26 6.23 2.23
C LYS A 141 -8.02 5.52 3.56
N ILE A 142 -6.76 5.24 3.89
CA ILE A 142 -6.37 4.67 5.18
C ILE A 142 -6.63 5.67 6.31
N LEU A 143 -6.24 6.93 6.11
CA LEU A 143 -6.29 7.97 7.15
C LEU A 143 -7.69 8.57 7.34
N PHE A 144 -8.47 8.70 6.27
CA PHE A 144 -9.71 9.51 6.25
C PHE A 144 -10.93 8.75 5.71
N GLY A 145 -10.77 7.50 5.27
CA GLY A 145 -11.86 6.72 4.68
C GLY A 145 -12.27 7.22 3.29
N SER A 146 -13.52 6.92 2.89
CA SER A 146 -14.05 7.21 1.54
C SER A 146 -14.52 8.66 1.34
N ASP A 147 -14.25 9.58 2.27
CA ASP A 147 -14.69 10.97 2.17
C ASP A 147 -13.86 11.73 1.13
N LYS A 148 -14.49 11.95 -0.03
CA LYS A 148 -13.87 12.56 -1.23
C LYS A 148 -13.54 14.04 -1.05
N THR A 149 -14.22 14.74 -0.15
CA THR A 149 -14.08 16.20 -0.01
C THR A 149 -12.74 16.60 0.62
N ARG A 150 -12.21 15.76 1.51
CA ARG A 150 -10.90 15.94 2.14
C ARG A 150 -9.74 15.42 1.28
N THR A 151 -10.03 14.63 0.24
CA THR A 151 -9.01 13.95 -0.57
C THR A 151 -8.13 14.93 -1.32
N TYR A 152 -8.72 15.93 -1.99
CA TYR A 152 -7.96 16.85 -2.85
C TYR A 152 -7.13 17.89 -2.07
N SER A 153 -7.61 18.42 -0.95
CA SER A 153 -6.84 19.40 -0.16
C SER A 153 -5.62 18.77 0.50
N TYR A 154 -5.79 17.61 1.14
CA TYR A 154 -4.68 16.91 1.79
C TYR A 154 -3.62 16.40 0.80
N LEU A 155 -4.04 15.91 -0.37
CA LEU A 155 -3.14 15.52 -1.45
C LEU A 155 -2.32 16.71 -1.94
N LYS A 156 -2.94 17.88 -2.08
CA LYS A 156 -2.26 19.11 -2.47
C LYS A 156 -1.23 19.53 -1.42
N ASP A 157 -1.60 19.54 -0.14
CA ASP A 157 -0.69 19.94 0.95
C ASP A 157 0.51 19.00 1.11
N VAL A 158 0.31 17.68 0.99
CA VAL A 158 1.39 16.69 1.05
C VAL A 158 2.31 16.79 -0.17
N LEU A 159 1.77 17.05 -1.36
CA LEU A 159 2.56 17.20 -2.58
C LEU A 159 3.30 18.55 -2.63
N ASP A 160 2.68 19.63 -2.18
CA ASP A 160 3.30 20.96 -2.08
C ASP A 160 4.46 20.93 -1.08
N ALA A 161 4.32 20.21 0.05
CA ALA A 161 5.42 19.97 0.98
C ALA A 161 6.55 19.09 0.40
N SER A 162 6.25 18.27 -0.62
CA SER A 162 7.22 17.38 -1.28
C SER A 162 7.92 18.01 -2.48
N ILE A 163 7.42 19.15 -3.00
CA ILE A 163 8.01 19.90 -4.13
C ILE A 163 9.09 20.89 -3.65
N ILE A 164 9.19 21.16 -2.34
CA ILE A 164 10.13 22.13 -1.74
C ILE A 164 11.49 21.50 -1.37
N LEU A 165 11.76 20.23 -1.70
CA LEU A 165 13.05 19.56 -1.46
C LEU A 165 13.84 19.28 -2.74
#